data_AF-A0A369RM70-F1
#
_entry.id   AF-A0A369RM70-F1
#
_cell.length_a   1.000
_cell.length_b   1.000
_cell.length_c   1.000
_cell.angle_alpha   90.00
_cell.angle_beta   90.00
_cell.angle_gamma   90.00
#
_symmetry.space_group_name_H-M   'P 1'
#
loop_
_entity.id
_entity.type
_entity.pdbx_description
1 polymer ?
#
loop_
_entity_poly.entity_id
_entity_poly.type
_entity_poly.pdbx_seq_one_letter_code
_entity_poly.pdbx_strand_id
1 'polypeptide(L)'
;MREVINCAGIIKVEIPAKDNKPKRTAYLEVRFGSFMMNLSKNNIRHKTENLPNLPLYAVYVVEKDSLPEIDPLEWMLLFQSTALTRLLKKLLS
;
A
#
# COMPACT_ATOMS: atom_id res chain seq x y z
N MET A 1 -8.79 -19.20 -2.63
CA MET A 1 -7.92 -18.78 -3.74
C MET A 1 -7.26 -17.48 -3.29
N ARG A 2 -5.94 -17.46 -3.02
CA ARG A 2 -5.24 -16.21 -2.65
C ARG A 2 -5.05 -15.42 -3.93
N GLU A 3 -5.60 -14.22 -4.00
CA GLU A 3 -5.38 -13.32 -5.13
C GLU A 3 -3.89 -12.96 -5.14
N VAL A 4 -3.18 -13.35 -6.20
CA VAL A 4 -1.78 -12.98 -6.37
C VAL A 4 -1.77 -11.53 -6.81
N ILE A 5 -1.41 -10.64 -5.89
CA ILE A 5 -1.27 -9.22 -6.21
C ILE A 5 0.00 -9.04 -7.03
N ASN A 6 -0.16 -8.92 -8.34
CA ASN A 6 0.95 -8.74 -9.29
C ASN A 6 1.65 -7.40 -9.08
N CYS A 7 2.96 -7.38 -9.33
CA CYS A 7 3.73 -6.15 -9.41
C CYS A 7 3.20 -5.31 -10.57
N ALA A 8 2.78 -4.08 -10.27
CA ALA A 8 2.22 -3.14 -11.23
C ALA A 8 3.28 -2.22 -11.83
N GLY A 9 4.45 -2.10 -11.20
CA GLY A 9 5.54 -1.27 -11.66
C GLY A 9 6.62 -1.09 -10.60
N ILE A 10 7.73 -0.45 -10.98
CA ILE A 10 8.83 -0.09 -10.09
C ILE A 10 8.99 1.43 -10.10
N ILE A 11 9.10 2.04 -8.93
CA ILE A 11 9.44 3.45 -8.78
C ILE A 11 10.84 3.61 -8.21
N LYS A 12 11.57 4.61 -8.68
CA LYS A 12 12.88 4.98 -8.15
C LYS A 12 12.72 6.14 -7.18
N VAL A 13 13.23 5.99 -5.95
CA VAL A 13 13.19 7.02 -4.92
C VAL A 13 14.60 7.38 -4.49
N GLU A 14 14.92 8.67 -4.48
CA GLU A 14 16.15 9.18 -3.86
C GLU A 14 15.90 9.40 -2.37
N ILE A 15 16.64 8.67 -1.54
CA ILE A 15 16.60 8.78 -0.09
C ILE A 15 17.75 9.70 0.33
N PRO A 16 17.47 10.87 0.92
CA PRO A 16 18.51 11.78 1.37
C PRO A 16 19.29 11.18 2.54
N ALA A 17 20.53 11.65 2.73
CA ALA A 17 21.28 11.32 3.94
C ALA A 17 20.57 11.94 5.15
N LYS A 18 20.38 11.15 6.21
CA LYS A 18 19.77 11.61 7.46
C LYS A 18 20.31 10.79 8.63
N ASP A 19 20.67 11.49 9.71
CA ASP A 19 21.33 10.90 10.88
C ASP A 19 22.58 10.10 10.43
N ASN A 20 22.74 8.84 10.87
CA ASN A 20 23.83 7.96 10.45
C ASN A 20 23.51 7.14 9.19
N LYS A 21 22.45 7.46 8.43
CA LYS A 21 22.07 6.72 7.21
C LYS A 21 22.57 7.46 5.96
N PRO A 22 23.34 6.80 5.07
CA PRO A 22 23.87 7.45 3.87
C PRO A 22 22.76 7.76 2.85
N LYS A 23 23.01 8.75 2.00
CA LYS A 23 22.19 8.98 0.80
C LYS A 23 22.20 7.70 -0.04
N ARG A 24 21.03 7.26 -0.50
CA ARG A 24 20.92 6.08 -1.37
C ARG A 24 19.75 6.20 -2.33
N THR A 25 19.74 5.35 -3.34
CA THR A 25 18.60 5.15 -4.23
C THR A 25 17.90 3.85 -3.83
N ALA A 26 16.58 3.87 -3.76
CA ALA A 26 15.76 2.68 -3.58
C ALA A 26 14.89 2.44 -4.83
N TYR A 27 14.72 1.18 -5.20
CA TYR A 27 13.77 0.75 -6.21
C TYR A 27 12.60 0.07 -5.50
N LEU A 28 11.40 0.62 -5.63
CA LEU A 28 10.24 0.13 -4.89
C LEU A 28 9.27 -0.54 -5.86
N GLU A 29 8.92 -1.79 -5.60
CA GLU A 29 7.82 -2.48 -6.28
C GLU A 29 6.50 -1.93 -5.77
N VAL A 30 5.61 -1.59 -6.70
CA VAL A 30 4.27 -1.11 -6.40
C VAL A 30 3.25 -2.18 -6.75
N ARG A 31 2.33 -2.43 -5.83
CA ARG A 31 1.26 -3.42 -5.94
C ARG A 31 -0.08 -2.78 -5.58
N PHE A 32 -1.12 -3.09 -6.35
CA PHE A 32 -2.47 -2.56 -6.11
C PHE A 32 -3.41 -3.66 -5.63
N GLY A 33 -4.10 -3.42 -4.52
CA GLY A 33 -5.16 -4.28 -4.02
C GLY A 33 -6.48 -3.54 -3.86
N SER A 34 -7.58 -4.27 -3.84
CA SER A 34 -8.88 -3.80 -3.38
C SER A 34 -9.48 -4.84 -2.46
N PHE A 35 -10.10 -4.40 -1.37
CA PHE A 35 -10.71 -5.30 -0.41
C PHE A 35 -11.91 -4.64 0.26
N MET A 36 -12.82 -5.48 0.76
CA MET A 36 -13.94 -5.03 1.58
C MET A 36 -13.50 -5.04 3.04
N MET A 37 -13.48 -3.87 3.67
CA MET A 37 -13.32 -3.78 5.12
C MET A 37 -14.66 -4.08 5.77
N ASN A 38 -14.72 -5.25 6.40
CA ASN A 38 -15.86 -5.65 7.20
C ASN A 38 -15.79 -4.97 8.57
N LEU A 39 -16.95 -4.55 9.06
CA LEU A 39 -17.04 -3.92 10.37
C LEU A 39 -16.78 -4.93 11.50
N SER A 40 -16.21 -4.44 12.59
CA SER A 40 -16.01 -5.26 13.78
C SER A 40 -17.36 -5.67 14.37
N LYS A 41 -17.55 -6.99 14.52
CA LYS A 41 -18.74 -7.58 15.16
C LYS A 41 -18.82 -7.26 16.66
N ASN A 42 -17.75 -6.71 17.25
CA ASN A 42 -17.68 -6.35 18.67
C ASN A 42 -18.14 -4.92 18.98
N ASN A 43 -18.65 -4.16 18.01
CA ASN A 43 -19.22 -2.84 18.29
C ASN A 43 -20.59 -2.99 18.99
N ILE A 44 -20.80 -2.28 20.11
CA ILE A 44 -22.07 -2.29 20.88
C ILE A 44 -23.27 -1.94 19.99
N ARG A 45 -23.07 -1.08 18.98
CA ARG A 45 -24.10 -0.66 18.03
C ARG A 45 -24.30 -1.62 16.85
N HIS A 46 -23.48 -2.67 16.72
CA HIS A 46 -23.58 -3.62 15.60
C HIS A 46 -24.94 -4.35 15.54
N LYS A 47 -25.65 -4.47 16.68
CA LYS A 47 -26.99 -5.07 16.72
C LYS A 47 -28.10 -4.07 16.38
N THR A 48 -27.83 -2.78 16.47
CA THR A 48 -28.83 -1.71 16.33
C THR A 48 -28.64 -0.89 15.05
N GLU A 49 -27.45 -0.89 14.46
CA GLU A 49 -27.10 -0.13 13.25
C GLU A 49 -26.53 -1.08 12.19
N ASN A 50 -27.15 -1.08 11.00
CA ASN A 50 -26.60 -1.74 9.81
C ASN A 50 -25.66 -0.76 9.10
N LEU A 51 -24.41 -0.72 9.53
CA LEU A 51 -23.38 0.06 8.87
C LEU A 51 -22.89 -0.68 7.61
N PRO A 52 -22.65 0.02 6.49
CA PRO A 52 -22.22 -0.62 5.26
C PRO A 52 -20.77 -1.11 5.36
N ASN A 53 -20.47 -2.23 4.70
CA ASN A 53 -19.08 -2.63 4.48
C ASN A 53 -18.38 -1.58 3.61
N LEU A 54 -17.13 -1.27 3.94
CA LEU A 54 -16.40 -0.18 3.30
C LEU A 54 -15.48 -0.74 2.21
N PRO A 55 -15.73 -0.46 0.92
CA PRO A 55 -14.77 -0.79 -0.13
C PRO A 55 -13.53 0.09 0.04
N LEU A 56 -12.36 -0.54 0.17
CA LEU A 56 -11.07 0.12 0.27
C LEU A 56 -10.13 -0.39 -0.81
N TYR A 57 -9.20 0.48 -1.16
CA TYR A 57 -8.11 0.21 -2.06
C TYR A 57 -6.80 0.36 -1.30
N ALA A 58 -5.83 -0.47 -1.65
CA ALA A 58 -4.48 -0.42 -1.12
C ALA A 58 -3.46 -0.21 -2.24
N VAL A 59 -2.46 0.62 -1.97
CA VAL A 59 -1.18 0.58 -2.65
C VAL A 59 -0.17 0.03 -1.65
N TYR A 60 0.39 -1.13 -1.96
CA TYR A 60 1.49 -1.70 -1.21
C TYR A 60 2.79 -1.43 -1.97
N VAL A 61 3.77 -0.89 -1.27
CA VAL A 61 5.06 -0.48 -1.82
C VAL A 61 6.14 -1.14 -0.99
N VAL A 62 7.01 -1.91 -1.63
CA VAL A 62 8.11 -2.60 -0.94
C VAL A 62 9.40 -2.43 -1.71
N GLU A 63 10.48 -2.17 -0.99
CA GLU A 63 11.80 -2.06 -1.58
C GLU A 63 12.29 -3.40 -2.13
N LYS A 64 12.71 -3.36 -3.39
CA LYS A 64 13.35 -4.47 -4.06
C LYS A 64 14.85 -4.44 -3.77
N ASP A 65 15.40 -5.61 -3.48
CA ASP A 65 16.85 -5.82 -3.29
C ASP A 65 17.48 -4.85 -2.26
N SER A 66 16.83 -4.72 -1.09
CA SER A 66 17.37 -3.91 0.01
C SER A 66 18.75 -4.38 0.46
N LEU A 67 19.58 -3.45 0.92
CA LEU A 67 20.87 -3.76 1.51
C LEU A 67 20.66 -4.52 2.84
N PRO A 68 21.48 -5.55 3.16
CA PRO A 68 21.26 -6.42 4.32
C PRO A 68 21.22 -5.69 5.68
N GLU A 69 21.89 -4.55 5.78
CA GLU A 69 22.04 -3.76 7.02
C GLU A 69 21.01 -2.63 7.12
N ILE A 70 20.13 -2.48 6.14
CA ILE A 70 19.12 -1.41 6.08
C ILE A 70 17.72 -2.04 6.02
N ASP A 71 16.86 -1.63 6.94
CA ASP A 71 15.44 -1.98 6.88
C ASP A 71 14.86 -1.52 5.53
N PRO A 72 14.21 -2.43 4.77
CA PRO A 72 13.62 -2.08 3.49
C PRO A 72 12.54 -1.02 3.66
N LEU A 73 12.41 -0.12 2.69
CA LEU A 73 11.22 0.73 2.64
C LEU A 73 9.98 -0.14 2.39
N GLU A 74 9.02 -0.03 3.29
CA GLU A 74 7.74 -0.72 3.19
C GLU A 74 6.61 0.24 3.57
N TRP A 75 5.68 0.47 2.65
CA TRP A 75 4.53 1.32 2.85
C TRP A 75 3.24 0.62 2.42
N MET A 76 2.18 0.85 3.17
CA MET A 76 0.82 0.50 2.79
C MET A 76 -0.05 1.75 2.87
N LEU A 77 -0.55 2.19 1.71
CA LEU A 77 -1.45 3.33 1.60
C LEU A 77 -2.87 2.82 1.40
N LEU A 78 -3.81 3.30 2.22
CA LEU A 78 -5.23 2.93 2.14
C LEU A 78 -6.06 4.14 1.71
N PHE A 79 -7.00 3.92 0.80
CA PHE A 79 -7.85 4.97 0.27
C PHE A 79 -9.21 4.42 -0.17
N GLN A 80 -10.24 5.24 -0.04
CA GLN A 80 -11.62 4.89 -0.37
C GLN A 80 -12.00 5.24 -1.82
N SER A 81 -11.28 6.20 -2.43
CA SER A 81 -11.62 6.74 -3.76
C SER A 81 -11.05 5.90 -4.90
N THR A 82 -11.92 5.46 -5.80
CA THR A 82 -11.59 4.79 -7.07
C THR A 82 -10.82 5.68 -8.06
N ALA A 83 -11.01 7.00 -7.98
CA ALA A 83 -10.37 7.93 -8.90
C ALA A 83 -8.85 7.97 -8.71
N LEU A 84 -8.40 7.89 -7.45
CA LEU A 84 -6.98 7.90 -7.10
C LEU A 84 -6.27 6.63 -7.58
N THR A 85 -6.91 5.47 -7.42
CA THR A 85 -6.39 4.17 -7.92
C THR A 85 -6.18 4.20 -9.43
N ARG A 86 -7.15 4.75 -10.17
CA ARG A 86 -7.08 4.84 -11.63
C ARG A 86 -5.96 5.77 -12.09
N LEU A 87 -5.76 6.89 -11.40
CA LEU A 87 -4.67 7.82 -11.70
C LEU A 87 -3.31 7.17 -11.45
N LEU A 88 -3.13 6.52 -10.30
CA LEU A 88 -1.87 5.86 -9.93
C LEU A 88 -1.53 4.70 -10.87
N LYS A 89 -2.51 3.88 -11.25
CA LYS A 89 -2.30 2.81 -12.25
C LYS A 89 -1.84 3.38 -13.59
N LYS A 90 -2.40 4.51 -14.04
CA LYS A 90 -2.02 5.16 -15.30
C LYS A 90 -0.60 5.76 -15.28
N LEU A 91 -0.12 6.18 -14.12
CA LEU A 91 1.24 6.73 -13.97
C LEU A 91 2.33 5.65 -13.96
N LEU A 92 1.97 4.39 -13.69
CA LEU A 92 2.90 3.26 -13.57
C LEU A 92 2.86 2.30 -14.78
N SER A 93 1.91 2.50 -15.70
CA SER A 93 1.77 1.75 -16.97
C SER A 93 2.44 2.47 -18.12
#